data_AF-A0A3M1CMX3-F1
#
_entry.id   AF-A0A3M1CMX3-F1
#
_cell.length_a   1.000
_cell.length_b   1.000
_cell.length_c   1.000
_cell.angle_alpha   90.00
_cell.angle_beta   90.00
_cell.angle_gamma   90.00
#
_symmetry.space_group_name_H-M   'P 1'
#
loop_
_entity.id
_entity.type
_entity.pdbx_description
1 polymer ?
#
loop_
_entity_poly.entity_id
_entity_poly.type
_entity_poly.pdbx_seq_one_letter_code
_entity_poly.pdbx_strand_id
1 'polypeptide(L)'
;TKPALYYHFGSKEELFKEAVRTCFLSNEPLVEQARAAADDIRGQLVAFADALFERVTRNPVRMKLVLSMQNVADKAQPDVELHAHHQRGIDLVAGLIAEGRDRGELRADLDVHEAALILLGALHTRAWLALKGVSVAPSTPAHIVDLLLTGFQAPPTPDGD
;
A
#
# COMPACT_ATOMS: atom_id res chain seq x y z
N THR A 1 -13.82 -28.90 -16.85
CA THR A 1 -14.62 -29.75 -15.94
C THR A 1 -14.03 -29.68 -14.53
N LYS A 2 -14.82 -29.87 -13.45
CA LYS A 2 -14.34 -29.91 -12.05
C LYS A 2 -13.04 -30.73 -11.82
N PRO A 3 -12.75 -31.83 -12.54
CA PRO A 3 -11.50 -32.60 -12.40
C PRO A 3 -10.25 -31.91 -12.95
N ALA A 4 -10.35 -31.03 -13.95
CA ALA A 4 -9.19 -30.38 -14.57
C ALA A 4 -8.51 -29.36 -13.65
N LEU A 5 -9.28 -28.76 -12.72
CA LEU A 5 -8.77 -27.77 -11.76
C LEU A 5 -7.92 -28.41 -10.65
N TYR A 6 -8.23 -29.65 -10.27
CA TYR A 6 -7.43 -30.45 -9.33
C TYR A 6 -6.20 -31.11 -9.97
N TYR A 7 -6.11 -31.11 -11.30
CA TYR A 7 -4.95 -31.68 -12.00
C TYR A 7 -3.72 -30.75 -11.92
N HIS A 8 -3.95 -29.44 -11.79
CA HIS A 8 -2.90 -28.42 -11.65
C HIS A 8 -2.56 -28.07 -10.19
N PHE A 9 -3.47 -28.33 -9.25
CA PHE A 9 -3.31 -28.02 -7.84
C PHE A 9 -3.53 -29.28 -7.00
N GLY A 10 -2.48 -29.74 -6.33
CA GLY A 10 -2.48 -31.00 -5.57
C GLY A 10 -3.52 -31.09 -4.45
N SER A 11 -4.12 -29.97 -4.03
CA SER A 11 -5.23 -29.91 -3.08
C SER A 11 -6.05 -28.63 -3.21
N LYS A 12 -7.23 -28.57 -2.56
CA LYS A 12 -8.00 -27.31 -2.41
C LYS A 12 -7.20 -26.24 -1.66
N GLU A 13 -6.31 -26.66 -0.78
CA GLU A 13 -5.44 -25.77 0.00
C GLU A 13 -4.39 -25.11 -0.89
N GLU A 14 -3.76 -25.87 -1.80
CA GLU A 14 -2.78 -25.32 -2.74
C GLU A 14 -3.44 -24.37 -3.76
N LEU A 15 -4.65 -24.72 -4.23
CA LEU A 15 -5.44 -23.80 -5.05
C LEU A 15 -5.77 -22.51 -4.28
N PHE A 16 -6.10 -22.60 -3.00
CA PHE A 16 -6.37 -21.43 -2.16
C PHE A 16 -5.11 -20.58 -1.97
N LYS A 17 -3.97 -21.18 -1.62
CA LYS A 17 -2.68 -20.47 -1.50
C LYS A 17 -2.32 -19.75 -2.80
N GLU A 18 -2.51 -20.39 -3.95
CA GLU A 18 -2.21 -19.78 -5.24
C GLU A 18 -3.20 -18.67 -5.60
N ALA A 19 -4.49 -18.86 -5.34
CA ALA A 19 -5.49 -17.80 -5.50
C ALA A 19 -5.15 -16.59 -4.61
N VAL A 20 -4.62 -16.83 -3.42
CA VAL A 20 -4.21 -15.79 -2.48
C VAL A 20 -2.91 -15.10 -2.94
N ARG A 21 -1.88 -15.85 -3.35
CA ARG A 21 -0.65 -15.29 -3.94
C ARG A 21 -0.96 -14.43 -5.15
N THR A 22 -1.81 -14.93 -6.04
CA THR A 22 -2.31 -14.18 -7.20
C THR A 22 -3.27 -13.06 -6.81
N CYS A 23 -3.64 -12.89 -5.54
CA CYS A 23 -4.35 -11.73 -5.03
C CYS A 23 -3.43 -10.66 -4.42
N PHE A 24 -2.25 -11.02 -3.92
CA PHE A 24 -1.21 -10.04 -3.56
C PHE A 24 -0.63 -9.41 -4.82
N LEU A 25 -0.90 -8.12 -5.03
CA LEU A 25 -0.23 -7.34 -6.07
C LEU A 25 1.02 -6.73 -5.47
N SER A 26 2.15 -6.86 -6.17
CA SER A 26 3.34 -6.08 -5.83
C SER A 26 3.00 -4.59 -5.85
N ASN A 27 3.51 -3.84 -4.87
CA ASN A 27 3.46 -2.38 -4.88
C ASN A 27 4.55 -1.79 -5.77
N GLU A 28 5.52 -2.59 -6.19
CA GLU A 28 6.69 -2.16 -6.97
C GLU A 28 6.30 -1.41 -8.25
N PRO A 29 5.35 -1.89 -9.10
CA PRO A 29 4.96 -1.11 -10.27
C PRO A 29 4.32 0.24 -9.92
N LEU A 30 3.64 0.34 -8.77
CA LEU A 30 3.03 1.60 -8.33
C LEU A 30 4.10 2.58 -7.84
N VAL A 31 5.11 2.09 -7.14
CA VAL A 31 6.23 2.90 -6.67
C VAL A 31 7.08 3.39 -7.84
N GLU A 32 7.37 2.54 -8.84
CA GLU A 32 8.07 2.98 -10.05
C GLU A 32 7.29 4.02 -10.85
N GLN A 33 5.97 3.82 -10.99
CA GLN A 33 5.09 4.81 -11.62
C GLN A 33 5.08 6.13 -10.85
N ALA A 34 5.03 6.07 -9.53
CA ALA A 34 5.08 7.24 -8.67
C ALA A 34 6.38 8.02 -8.82
N ARG A 35 7.54 7.33 -8.84
CA ARG A 35 8.85 7.96 -9.10
C ARG A 35 8.89 8.70 -10.43
N ALA A 36 8.31 8.10 -11.48
CA ALA A 36 8.27 8.70 -12.81
C ALA A 36 7.24 9.85 -12.94
N ALA A 37 6.29 9.96 -12.01
CA ALA A 37 5.18 10.91 -12.12
C ALA A 37 5.51 12.32 -11.61
N ALA A 38 6.52 12.47 -10.74
CA ALA A 38 6.91 13.76 -10.18
C ALA A 38 8.36 13.77 -9.68
N ASP A 39 8.96 14.96 -9.65
CA ASP A 39 10.34 15.18 -9.19
C ASP A 39 10.44 15.36 -7.66
N ASP A 40 9.34 15.77 -7.01
CA ASP A 40 9.27 15.97 -5.56
C ASP A 40 8.52 14.84 -4.84
N ILE A 41 8.85 14.63 -3.56
CA ILE A 41 8.30 13.53 -2.76
C ILE A 41 6.79 13.63 -2.59
N ARG A 42 6.25 14.85 -2.54
CA ARG A 42 4.81 15.05 -2.41
C ARG A 42 4.09 14.51 -3.63
N GLY A 43 4.49 14.93 -4.82
CA GLY A 43 3.92 14.46 -6.08
C GLY A 43 4.04 12.94 -6.24
N GLN A 44 5.19 12.37 -5.86
CA GLN A 44 5.42 10.93 -5.88
C GLN A 44 4.43 10.20 -4.95
N LEU A 45 4.28 10.65 -3.70
CA LEU A 45 3.35 10.03 -2.75
C LEU A 45 1.88 10.18 -3.16
N VAL A 46 1.49 11.31 -3.78
CA VAL A 46 0.14 11.49 -4.33
C VAL A 46 -0.11 10.52 -5.48
N ALA A 47 0.83 10.42 -6.43
CA ALA A 47 0.73 9.50 -7.56
C ALA A 47 0.64 8.04 -7.10
N PHE A 48 1.44 7.65 -6.10
CA PHE A 48 1.35 6.33 -5.47
C PHE A 48 -0.04 6.08 -4.87
N ALA A 49 -0.56 7.04 -4.11
CA ALA A 49 -1.86 6.93 -3.47
C ALA A 49 -2.98 6.79 -4.50
N ASP A 50 -2.99 7.63 -5.54
CA ASP A 50 -3.95 7.57 -6.65
C ASP A 50 -3.93 6.20 -7.33
N ALA A 51 -2.74 5.71 -7.69
CA ALA A 51 -2.58 4.42 -8.35
C ALA A 51 -3.02 3.25 -7.46
N LEU A 52 -2.82 3.35 -6.14
CA LEU A 52 -3.32 2.39 -5.17
C LEU A 52 -4.85 2.36 -5.13
N PHE A 53 -5.51 3.52 -5.07
CA PHE A 53 -6.99 3.59 -5.10
C PHE A 53 -7.55 3.07 -6.42
N GLU A 54 -6.93 3.41 -7.54
CA GLU A 54 -7.33 2.91 -8.85
C GLU A 54 -7.21 1.39 -8.95
N ARG A 55 -6.14 0.81 -8.38
CA ARG A 55 -5.97 -0.65 -8.29
C ARG A 55 -7.09 -1.31 -7.47
N VAL A 56 -7.56 -0.66 -6.41
CA VAL A 56 -8.66 -1.14 -5.57
C VAL A 56 -9.99 -1.11 -6.33
N THR A 57 -10.27 -0.03 -7.07
CA THR A 57 -11.54 0.13 -7.82
C THR A 57 -11.61 -0.77 -9.05
N ARG A 58 -10.49 -1.03 -9.73
CA ARG A 58 -10.43 -1.92 -10.90
C ARG A 58 -10.65 -3.39 -10.57
N ASN A 59 -10.30 -3.85 -9.36
CA ASN A 59 -10.47 -5.25 -8.97
C ASN A 59 -10.98 -5.42 -7.51
N PRO A 60 -12.25 -5.09 -7.25
CA PRO A 60 -12.80 -5.09 -5.90
C PRO A 60 -12.93 -6.49 -5.30
N VAL A 61 -13.08 -7.54 -6.12
CA VAL A 61 -13.18 -8.94 -5.67
C VAL A 61 -11.86 -9.40 -5.07
N ARG A 62 -10.75 -9.14 -5.79
CA ARG A 62 -9.39 -9.45 -5.33
C ARG A 62 -9.05 -8.73 -4.02
N MET A 63 -9.38 -7.45 -3.93
CA MET A 63 -9.10 -6.67 -2.73
C MET A 63 -9.96 -7.09 -1.53
N LYS A 64 -11.23 -7.47 -1.76
CA LYS A 64 -12.07 -8.08 -0.72
C LYS A 64 -11.48 -9.38 -0.18
N LEU A 65 -10.84 -10.20 -1.02
CA LEU A 65 -10.22 -11.45 -0.58
C LEU A 65 -9.00 -11.18 0.33
N VAL A 66 -8.09 -10.29 -0.10
CA VAL A 66 -6.91 -9.89 0.71
C VAL A 66 -7.32 -9.32 2.07
N LEU A 67 -8.30 -8.41 2.09
CA LEU A 67 -8.74 -7.75 3.33
C LEU A 67 -9.54 -8.70 4.24
N SER A 68 -10.27 -9.67 3.67
CA SER A 68 -10.97 -10.69 4.48
C SER A 68 -10.00 -11.59 5.22
N MET A 69 -8.85 -11.92 4.62
CA MET A 69 -7.82 -12.74 5.29
C MET A 69 -7.16 -12.02 6.46
N GLN A 70 -6.91 -10.71 6.36
CA GLN A 70 -6.29 -9.93 7.43
C GLN A 70 -7.12 -9.88 8.73
N ASN A 71 -8.44 -10.11 8.62
CA ASN A 71 -9.39 -9.96 9.73
C ASN A 71 -9.89 -11.29 10.30
N VAL A 72 -9.45 -12.43 9.77
CA VAL A 72 -9.90 -13.75 10.21
C VAL A 72 -8.82 -14.36 11.12
N ALA A 73 -9.13 -14.43 12.41
CA ALA A 73 -8.29 -15.05 13.44
C ALA A 73 -8.28 -16.59 13.39
N ASP A 74 -8.84 -17.21 12.36
CA ASP A 74 -9.02 -18.66 12.33
C ASP A 74 -7.72 -19.40 12.02
N LYS A 75 -7.35 -20.28 12.95
CA LYS A 75 -6.28 -21.30 12.83
C LYS A 75 -6.48 -22.27 11.65
N ALA A 76 -7.57 -22.14 10.90
CA ALA A 76 -7.90 -22.95 9.73
C ALA A 76 -7.48 -22.31 8.40
N GLN A 77 -6.98 -21.06 8.40
CA GLN A 77 -6.41 -20.49 7.18
C GLN A 77 -5.03 -21.11 6.90
N PRO A 78 -4.75 -21.49 5.64
CA PRO A 78 -3.43 -21.95 5.26
C PRO A 78 -2.40 -20.87 5.57
N ASP A 79 -1.22 -21.27 6.03
CA ASP A 79 -0.10 -20.35 6.26
C ASP A 79 0.37 -19.82 4.89
N VAL A 80 -0.14 -18.65 4.54
CA VAL A 80 0.31 -17.85 3.41
C VAL A 80 1.24 -16.82 4.02
N GLU A 81 2.43 -16.60 3.43
CA GLU A 81 3.44 -15.64 3.91
C GLU A 81 2.98 -14.17 3.80
N LEU A 82 1.82 -13.87 4.35
CA LEU A 82 1.11 -12.60 4.35
C LEU A 82 1.99 -11.51 4.96
N HIS A 83 2.66 -11.86 6.05
CA HIS A 83 3.60 -10.99 6.72
C HIS A 83 4.75 -10.57 5.79
N ALA A 84 5.37 -11.52 5.08
CA ALA A 84 6.45 -11.21 4.14
C ALA A 84 5.97 -10.33 2.98
N HIS A 85 4.76 -10.56 2.46
CA HIS A 85 4.17 -9.70 1.42
C HIS A 85 3.89 -8.29 1.92
N HIS A 86 3.35 -8.15 3.12
CA HIS A 86 3.13 -6.85 3.76
C HIS A 86 4.44 -6.11 3.99
N GLN A 87 5.44 -6.82 4.52
CA GLN A 87 6.76 -6.25 4.79
C GLN A 87 7.41 -5.70 3.51
N ARG A 88 7.42 -6.48 2.42
CA ARG A 88 7.92 -5.98 1.12
C ARG A 88 7.17 -4.72 0.65
N GLY A 89 5.85 -4.68 0.85
CA GLY A 89 5.04 -3.51 0.50
C GLY A 89 5.41 -2.27 1.31
N ILE A 90 5.74 -2.44 2.60
CA ILE A 90 6.22 -1.39 3.49
C ILE A 90 7.61 -0.94 3.05
N ASP A 91 8.53 -1.87 2.82
CA ASP A 91 9.93 -1.58 2.46
C ASP A 91 10.03 -0.76 1.16
N LEU A 92 9.18 -1.08 0.17
CA LEU A 92 9.11 -0.33 -1.09
C LEU A 92 8.70 1.14 -0.88
N VAL A 93 7.69 1.38 -0.04
CA VAL A 93 7.22 2.74 0.26
C VAL A 93 8.21 3.48 1.17
N ALA A 94 8.81 2.77 2.14
CA ALA A 94 9.86 3.32 2.99
C ALA A 94 11.08 3.76 2.16
N GLY A 95 11.45 3.00 1.12
CA GLY A 95 12.49 3.38 0.16
C GLY A 95 12.16 4.69 -0.56
N LEU A 96 10.94 4.84 -1.06
CA LEU A 96 10.48 6.09 -1.69
C LEU A 96 10.54 7.29 -0.72
N ILE A 97 10.11 7.11 0.53
CA ILE A 97 10.17 8.16 1.56
C ILE A 97 11.63 8.49 1.92
N ALA A 98 12.51 7.48 2.00
CA ALA A 98 13.93 7.68 2.25
C ALA A 98 14.58 8.53 1.17
N GLU A 99 14.26 8.30 -0.11
CA GLU A 99 14.75 9.13 -1.22
C GLU A 99 14.37 10.60 -1.04
N GLY A 100 13.12 10.91 -0.65
CA GLY A 100 12.70 12.29 -0.36
C GLY A 100 13.41 12.91 0.85
N ARG A 101 13.65 12.12 1.90
CA ARG A 101 14.43 12.55 3.07
C ARG A 101 15.88 12.85 2.72
N ASP A 102 16.51 11.99 1.91
CA ASP A 102 17.91 12.13 1.50
C ASP A 102 18.12 13.34 0.56
N ARG A 103 17.07 13.76 -0.16
CA ARG A 103 17.03 15.04 -0.91
C ARG A 103 16.76 16.27 -0.04
N GLY A 104 16.51 16.10 1.26
CA GLY A 104 16.23 17.18 2.20
C GLY A 104 14.80 17.71 2.16
N GLU A 105 13.86 17.01 1.50
CA GLU A 105 12.45 17.41 1.43
C GLU A 105 11.68 17.04 2.71
N LEU A 106 12.20 16.09 3.49
CA LEU A 106 11.61 15.60 4.74
C LEU A 106 12.59 15.80 5.90
N ARG A 107 12.08 15.90 7.14
CA ARG A 107 12.92 16.00 8.35
C ARG A 107 13.91 14.82 8.45
N ALA A 108 15.16 15.12 8.82
CA ALA A 108 16.24 14.15 8.83
C ALA A 108 16.07 13.02 9.87
N ASP A 109 15.32 13.28 10.94
CA ASP A 109 15.01 12.32 12.01
C ASP A 109 13.73 11.49 11.73
N LEU A 110 13.15 11.60 10.54
CA LEU A 110 11.98 10.81 10.15
C LEU A 110 12.34 9.32 10.07
N ASP A 111 11.64 8.48 10.84
CA ASP A 111 11.65 7.04 10.62
C ASP A 111 10.80 6.71 9.37
N VAL A 112 11.46 6.26 8.31
CA VAL A 112 10.86 6.00 7.01
C VAL A 112 9.92 4.79 7.03
N HIS A 113 10.17 3.80 7.89
CA HIS A 113 9.31 2.62 8.00
C HIS A 113 8.04 2.96 8.76
N GLU A 114 8.15 3.73 9.86
CA GLU A 114 6.98 4.21 10.59
C GLU A 114 6.12 5.13 9.71
N ALA A 115 6.75 6.04 8.96
CA ALA A 115 6.06 6.90 8.00
C ALA A 115 5.33 6.09 6.92
N ALA A 116 5.98 5.06 6.36
CA ALA A 116 5.37 4.16 5.38
C ALA A 116 4.18 3.39 5.96
N LEU A 117 4.30 2.90 7.19
CA LEU A 117 3.23 2.20 7.90
C LEU A 117 2.01 3.11 8.11
N ILE A 118 2.22 4.34 8.57
CA ILE A 118 1.14 5.32 8.79
C ILE A 118 0.44 5.65 7.47
N LEU A 119 1.22 5.92 6.41
CA LEU A 119 0.67 6.22 5.08
C LEU A 119 -0.16 5.05 4.54
N LEU A 120 0.42 3.85 4.51
CA LEU A 120 -0.26 2.65 4.03
C LEU A 120 -1.50 2.33 4.87
N GLY A 121 -1.43 2.51 6.19
CA GLY A 121 -2.57 2.34 7.09
C GLY A 121 -3.74 3.26 6.73
N ALA A 122 -3.47 4.55 6.52
CA ALA A 122 -4.48 5.53 6.11
C ALA A 122 -5.09 5.19 4.74
N LEU A 123 -4.26 4.87 3.76
CA LEU A 123 -4.68 4.52 2.40
C LEU A 123 -5.50 3.22 2.36
N HIS A 124 -5.01 2.15 3.01
CA HIS A 124 -5.71 0.87 3.05
C HIS A 124 -7.04 0.95 3.79
N THR A 125 -7.09 1.69 4.91
CA THR A 125 -8.35 1.90 5.64
C THR A 125 -9.38 2.59 4.76
N ARG A 126 -8.97 3.61 4.02
CA ARG A 126 -9.87 4.33 3.12
C ARG A 126 -10.28 3.48 1.90
N ALA A 127 -9.36 2.71 1.34
CA ALA A 127 -9.65 1.74 0.28
C ALA A 127 -10.67 0.69 0.74
N TRP A 128 -10.55 0.20 1.98
CA TRP A 128 -11.50 -0.73 2.57
C TRP A 128 -12.90 -0.13 2.70
N LEU A 129 -13.00 1.12 3.19
CA LEU A 129 -14.28 1.84 3.26
C LEU A 129 -14.90 2.02 1.87
N ALA A 130 -14.09 2.33 0.85
CA ALA A 130 -14.54 2.42 -0.54
C ALA A 130 -15.18 1.12 -1.04
N LEU A 131 -14.57 -0.02 -0.72
CA LEU A 131 -15.10 -1.35 -1.06
C LEU A 131 -16.40 -1.70 -0.34
N LYS A 132 -16.70 -1.01 0.77
CA LYS A 132 -17.97 -1.09 1.51
C LYS A 132 -19.02 -0.09 1.02
N GLY A 133 -18.71 0.69 -0.03
CA GLY A 133 -19.62 1.65 -0.63
C GLY A 133 -19.57 3.05 -0.01
N VAL A 134 -18.60 3.32 0.88
CA VAL A 134 -18.37 4.67 1.39
C VAL A 134 -17.71 5.50 0.28
N SER A 135 -18.31 6.63 -0.07
CA SER A 135 -17.77 7.51 -1.10
C SER A 135 -16.38 8.03 -0.73
N VAL A 136 -15.44 7.97 -1.69
CA VAL A 136 -14.10 8.55 -1.58
C VAL A 136 -14.03 9.73 -2.55
N ALA A 137 -13.89 10.94 -2.00
CA ALA A 137 -13.72 12.13 -2.82
C ALA A 137 -12.42 12.02 -3.64
N PRO A 138 -12.38 12.51 -4.89
CA PRO A 138 -11.18 12.46 -5.74
C PRO A 138 -9.94 13.11 -5.10
N SER A 139 -10.12 14.10 -4.22
CA SER A 139 -9.03 14.77 -3.50
C SER A 139 -8.48 13.99 -2.31
N THR A 140 -9.10 12.87 -1.95
CA THR A 140 -8.70 12.08 -0.77
C THR A 140 -7.23 11.65 -0.77
N PRO A 141 -6.65 11.16 -1.88
CA PRO A 141 -5.24 10.76 -1.93
C PRO A 141 -4.31 11.93 -1.58
N ALA A 142 -4.51 13.07 -2.24
CA ALA A 142 -3.77 14.30 -1.97
C ALA A 142 -3.92 14.77 -0.52
N HIS A 143 -5.14 14.78 0.03
CA HIS A 143 -5.37 15.20 1.42
C HIS A 143 -4.68 14.30 2.44
N ILE A 144 -4.64 12.97 2.22
CA ILE A 144 -3.93 12.04 3.12
C ILE A 144 -2.43 12.35 3.10
N VAL A 145 -1.85 12.52 1.91
CA VAL A 145 -0.43 12.86 1.74
C VAL A 145 -0.10 14.20 2.39
N ASP A 146 -0.90 15.24 2.12
CA ASP A 146 -0.67 16.59 2.64
C ASP A 146 -0.73 16.64 4.17
N LEU A 147 -1.69 15.93 4.78
CA LEU A 147 -1.82 15.86 6.23
C LEU A 147 -0.61 15.18 6.88
N LEU A 148 -0.09 14.11 6.26
CA LEU A 148 1.09 13.41 6.75
C LEU A 148 2.36 14.24 6.54
N LEU A 149 2.53 14.87 5.37
CA LEU A 149 3.67 15.72 5.09
C LEU A 149 3.73 16.93 6.00
N THR A 150 2.59 17.54 6.35
CA THR A 150 2.55 18.64 7.33
C THR A 150 3.13 18.22 8.69
N GLY A 151 2.94 16.95 9.09
CA GLY A 151 3.56 16.38 10.30
C GLY A 151 5.01 15.90 10.12
N PHE A 152 5.47 15.72 8.87
CA PHE A 152 6.82 15.24 8.52
C PHE A 152 7.78 16.34 8.06
N GLN A 153 7.28 17.56 7.85
CA GLN A 153 8.10 18.69 7.43
C GLN A 153 9.22 18.99 8.41
N ALA A 154 10.40 19.34 7.88
CA ALA A 154 11.49 19.87 8.67
C ALA A 154 11.03 21.16 9.38
N PRO A 155 11.48 21.43 10.61
CA PRO A 155 11.21 22.72 11.24
C PRO A 155 11.76 23.84 10.34
N PRO A 156 11.07 25.00 10.27
CA PRO A 156 11.57 26.12 9.50
C PRO A 156 12.98 26.48 9.97
N THR A 157 13.93 26.61 9.03
CA THR A 157 15.28 27.08 9.33
C THR A 157 15.15 28.41 10.06
N PRO A 158 15.70 28.58 11.28
CA PRO A 158 15.65 29.87 11.94
C PRO A 158 16.33 30.90 11.04
N ASP A 159 15.62 32.00 10.75
CA ASP A 159 16.21 33.16 10.11
C ASP A 159 17.44 33.55 10.92
N GLY A 160 18.61 33.59 10.26
CA GLY A 160 19.87 33.89 10.93
C GLY A 160 19.82 35.28 11.57
N ASP A 161 20.04 35.33 12.88
CA ASP A 161 20.39 36.55 13.64
C ASP A 161 21.79 37.06 13.26
#